data_AF-A0A7W1NNY9-F1
#
_entry.id   AF-A0A7W1NNY9-F1
#
_cell.length_a   1.000
_cell.length_b   1.000
_cell.length_c   1.000
_cell.angle_alpha   90.00
_cell.angle_beta   90.00
_cell.angle_gamma   90.00
#
_symmetry.space_group_name_H-M   'P 1'
#
loop_
_entity.id
_entity.type
_entity.pdbx_description
1 polymer ?
#
loop_
_entity_poly.entity_id
_entity_poly.type
_entity_poly.pdbx_seq_one_letter_code
_entity_poly.pdbx_strand_id
1 'polypeptide(L)' 'MREIWELMWSRFKVIAGIVGDVEASIIAVGFYYTILVPFGLLARYSGKTLKQQDKVAWLERPLVPSELDAAKRQG' A
#
# COMPACT_ATOMS: atom_id res chain seq x y z
N MET A 1 23.80 1.90 -46.92
CA MET A 1 24.43 2.23 -45.60
C MET A 1 23.43 2.86 -44.65
N ARG A 2 22.76 3.98 -45.01
CA ARG A 2 21.79 4.65 -44.13
C ARG A 2 20.57 3.79 -43.78
N GLU A 3 19.99 3.08 -44.75
CA GLU A 3 18.84 2.18 -44.51
C GLU A 3 19.17 1.01 -43.58
N ILE A 4 20.37 0.42 -43.71
CA ILE A 4 20.84 -0.65 -42.81
C ILE A 4 20.99 -0.11 -41.39
N TRP A 5 21.51 1.12 -41.25
CA TRP A 5 21.62 1.80 -39.96
C TRP A 5 20.24 2.09 -39.35
N GLU A 6 19.30 2.61 -40.14
CA GLU A 6 17.93 2.89 -39.71
C GLU A 6 17.20 1.60 -39.27
N LEU A 7 17.35 0.51 -40.03
CA LEU A 7 16.79 -0.80 -39.68
C LEU A 7 17.39 -1.36 -38.39
N MET A 8 18.71 -1.29 -38.23
CA MET A 8 19.41 -1.72 -37.03
C MET A 8 18.97 -0.91 -35.81
N TRP A 9 18.87 0.42 -35.95
CA TRP A 9 18.43 1.32 -34.89
C TRP A 9 16.98 1.05 -34.47
N SER A 10 16.10 0.78 -35.44
CA SER A 10 14.72 0.40 -35.16
C SER A 10 14.64 -0.88 -34.34
N ARG A 11 15.43 -1.90 -34.68
CA ARG A 11 15.45 -3.18 -33.94
C ARG A 11 16.07 -3.02 -32.56
N PHE A 12 17.14 -2.23 -32.45
CA PHE A 12 17.79 -1.93 -31.18
C PHE A 12 16.82 -1.26 -30.19
N LYS A 13 16.00 -0.30 -30.65
CA LYS A 13 14.98 0.35 -29.81
C LYS A 13 13.96 -0.65 -29.25
N VAL A 14 13.53 -1.62 -30.04
CA VAL A 14 12.58 -2.65 -29.58
C VAL A 14 13.21 -3.49 -28.48
N ILE A 15 14.45 -3.94 -28.67
CA ILE A 15 15.18 -4.71 -27.66
C ILE A 15 15.39 -3.89 -26.40
N ALA A 16 15.85 -2.63 -26.54
CA ALA A 16 16.04 -1.72 -25.42
C ALA A 16 14.73 -1.46 -24.65
N GLY A 17 13.59 -1.36 -25.35
CA GLY A 17 12.28 -1.23 -24.74
C GLY A 17 11.90 -2.46 -23.89
N ILE A 18 12.12 -3.66 -24.42
CA ILE A 18 11.85 -4.92 -23.70
C ILE A 18 12.74 -5.04 -22.46
N VAL A 19 14.03 -4.76 -22.59
CA VAL A 19 14.98 -4.80 -21.47
C VAL A 19 14.61 -3.76 -20.41
N GLY A 20 14.27 -2.54 -20.83
CA GLY A 20 13.85 -1.47 -19.93
C GLY A 20 12.58 -1.80 -19.15
N ASP A 21 11.61 -2.48 -19.77
CA ASP A 21 10.37 -2.90 -19.10
C ASP A 21 10.63 -3.98 -18.03
N VAL A 22 11.54 -4.91 -18.32
CA VAL A 22 11.99 -5.93 -17.36
C VAL A 22 12.73 -5.28 -16.20
N GLU A 23 13.67 -4.37 -16.46
CA GLU A 23 14.40 -3.63 -15.43
C GLU A 23 13.46 -2.81 -14.54
N ALA A 24 12.52 -2.07 -15.16
CA ALA A 24 11.52 -1.28 -14.44
C ALA A 24 10.65 -2.17 -13.54
N SER A 25 10.23 -3.33 -14.04
CA SER A 25 9.44 -4.30 -13.26
C SER A 25 10.23 -4.86 -12.08
N ILE A 26 11.50 -5.22 -12.27
CA ILE A 26 12.36 -5.71 -11.20
C ILE A 26 12.56 -4.64 -10.13
N ILE A 27 12.83 -3.40 -10.54
CA ILE A 27 12.99 -2.27 -9.61
C ILE A 27 11.69 -2.03 -8.86
N ALA A 28 10.54 -1.99 -9.53
CA ALA A 28 9.25 -1.78 -8.91
C ALA A 28 8.91 -2.86 -7.87
N VAL A 29 9.11 -4.14 -8.22
CA VAL A 29 8.93 -5.27 -7.31
C VAL A 29 9.90 -5.18 -6.13
N GLY A 30 11.16 -4.87 -6.38
CA GLY A 30 12.17 -4.65 -5.35
C GLY A 30 11.76 -3.56 -4.37
N PHE A 31 11.38 -2.38 -4.86
CA PHE A 31 10.88 -1.27 -4.04
C PHE A 31 9.63 -1.64 -3.24
N TYR A 32 8.69 -2.35 -3.87
CA TYR A 32 7.46 -2.77 -3.22
C TYR A 32 7.75 -3.63 -1.99
N TYR A 33 8.57 -4.67 -2.14
CA TYR A 33 8.85 -5.60 -1.03
C TYR A 33 9.89 -5.08 -0.03
N THR A 34 10.81 -4.20 -0.43
CA THR A 34 11.87 -3.69 0.46
C THR A 34 11.49 -2.42 1.21
N ILE A 35 10.61 -1.59 0.66
CA ILE A 35 10.23 -0.30 1.25
C ILE A 35 8.75 -0.30 1.61
N LEU A 36 7.88 -0.56 0.64
CA LEU A 36 6.45 -0.31 0.79
C LEU A 36 5.78 -1.29 1.75
N VAL A 37 6.06 -2.59 1.60
CA VAL A 37 5.58 -3.65 2.48
C VAL A 37 6.06 -3.46 3.94
N PRO A 38 7.35 -3.34 4.24
CA PRO A 38 7.79 -3.17 5.63
C PRO A 38 7.28 -1.87 6.23
N PHE A 39 7.20 -0.77 5.47
CA PHE A 39 6.58 0.46 5.95
C PHE A 39 5.10 0.26 6.32
N GLY A 40 4.31 -0.38 5.45
CA GLY A 40 2.90 -0.65 5.71
C GLY A 40 2.68 -1.58 6.90
N LEU A 41 3.52 -2.61 7.05
CA LEU A 41 3.50 -3.50 8.21
C LEU A 41 3.85 -2.73 9.48
N LEU A 42 4.94 -1.96 9.48
CA LEU A 42 5.35 -1.15 10.61
C LEU A 42 4.27 -0.14 11.00
N ALA A 43 3.66 0.56 10.04
CA ALA A 43 2.58 1.50 10.31
C ALA A 43 1.35 0.80 10.93
N ARG A 44 0.99 -0.38 10.40
CA ARG A 44 -0.15 -1.17 10.91
C ARG A 44 0.09 -1.70 12.32
N TYR A 45 1.26 -2.28 12.58
CA TYR A 45 1.58 -2.86 13.89
C TYR A 45 1.95 -1.79 14.93
N SER A 46 2.57 -0.68 14.52
CA SER A 46 2.87 0.46 15.40
C SER A 46 1.66 1.37 15.66
N GLY A 47 0.52 1.15 14.98
CA GLY A 47 -0.70 1.94 15.16
C GLY A 47 -1.29 1.90 16.58
N LYS A 48 -0.95 0.91 17.42
CA LYS A 48 -1.26 0.96 18.86
C LYS A 48 -0.48 2.06 19.61
N THR A 49 0.69 2.44 19.11
CA THR A 49 1.56 3.50 19.66
C THR A 49 1.20 4.89 19.12
N LEU A 50 0.55 4.98 17.95
CA LEU A 50 0.11 6.23 17.33
C LEU A 50 -1.34 6.61 17.63
N LYS A 51 -2.03 5.87 18.52
CA LYS A 51 -3.26 6.39 19.12
C LYS A 51 -2.87 7.60 19.96
N GLN A 52 -3.09 8.78 19.40
CA GLN A 52 -3.13 10.04 20.14
C GLN A 52 -3.89 9.79 21.44
N GLN A 53 -3.20 9.92 22.58
CA GLN A 53 -3.79 9.88 23.91
C GLN A 53 -4.62 11.15 24.14
N ASP A 54 -5.52 11.49 23.23
CA ASP A 54 -6.57 12.41 23.58
C ASP A 54 -7.51 11.63 24.48
N LYS A 55 -7.56 12.05 25.74
CA LYS A 55 -8.70 11.77 26.61
C LYS A 55 -9.92 12.39 25.94
N VAL A 56 -10.46 11.72 24.92
CA VAL A 56 -11.71 12.13 24.28
C VAL A 56 -12.82 11.75 25.25
N ALA A 57 -13.04 12.61 26.24
CA ALA A 57 -14.11 12.49 27.23
C ALA A 57 -15.51 12.41 26.56
N TRP A 58 -15.61 12.78 25.28
CA TRP A 58 -16.83 12.69 24.48
C TRP A 58 -17.07 11.32 23.81
N LEU A 59 -16.12 10.37 23.89
CA LEU A 59 -16.22 9.04 23.28
C LEU A 59 -16.55 7.91 24.27
N GLU A 60 -16.75 8.19 25.55
CA GLU A 60 -17.33 7.23 26.50
C GLU A 60 -18.82 7.02 26.19
N ARG A 61 -19.11 6.37 25.05
CA ARG A 61 -20.40 5.73 24.86
C ARG A 61 -20.36 4.47 25.73
N PRO A 62 -21.20 4.35 26.78
CA PRO A 62 -21.33 3.10 27.49
C PRO A 62 -21.75 2.01 26.49
N LEU A 63 -21.06 0.87 26.53
CA LEU A 63 -21.41 -0.29 25.71
C LEU A 63 -22.89 -0.59 25.95
N VAL A 64 -23.69 -0.59 24.87
CA VAL A 64 -25.09 -1.00 24.98
C VAL A 64 -25.10 -2.45 25.43
N PRO A 65 -25.67 -2.78 26.60
CA PRO A 65 -25.66 -4.15 27.08
C PRO A 65 -26.41 -5.02 26.07
N SER A 66 -25.81 -6.12 25.64
CA SER A 66 -26.41 -7.06 24.68
C SER A 66 -27.48 -7.97 25.33
N GLU A 67 -27.77 -7.76 26.60
CA GLU A 67 -28.74 -8.54 27.37
C GLU A 67 -30.18 -8.15 27.02
N LEU A 68 -31.05 -9.15 26.85
CA LEU A 68 -32.46 -8.97 26.48
C LEU A 68 -33.20 -8.02 27.43
N ASP A 69 -32.84 -8.05 28.72
CA ASP A 69 -33.45 -7.20 29.75
C ASP A 69 -32.99 -5.73 29.69
N ALA A 70 -31.86 -5.44 29.04
CA ALA A 70 -31.43 -4.07 28.77
C ALA A 70 -32.19 -3.47 27.57
N ALA A 71 -32.50 -4.30 26.57
CA ALA A 71 -33.29 -3.88 25.39
C ALA A 71 -34.73 -3.48 25.76
N LYS A 72 -35.35 -4.14 26.73
CA LYS A 72 -36.72 -3.82 27.21
C LYS A 72 -36.85 -2.46 27.89
N ARG A 73 -35.75 -1.87 28.36
CA ARG A 73 -35.74 -0.57 29.08
C ARG A 73 -35.43 0.63 28.19
N GLN A 74 -35.22 0.41 26.88
CA GLN A 74 -34.91 1.46 25.89
C GLN A 74 -36.11 1.93 25.04
N GLY A 75 -37.32 1.44 25.33
CA GLY A 75 -38.58 1.93 24.74
C GLY A 75 -39.25 2.94 25.66
#